data_AF-A0A172WGS7-F1
#
_entry.id   AF-A0A172WGS7-F1
#
_cell.length_a   1.000
_cell.length_b   1.000
_cell.length_c   1.000
_cell.angle_alpha   90.00
_cell.angle_beta   90.00
_cell.angle_gamma   90.00
#
_symmetry.space_group_name_H-M   'P 1'
#
loop_
_entity.id
_entity.type
_entity.pdbx_description
1 polymer ?
#
loop_
_entity_poly.entity_id
_entity_poly.type
_entity_poly.pdbx_seq_one_letter_code
_entity_poly.pdbx_strand_id
1 'polypeptide(L)'
;MLINASKEFAKGRPKNYLTDENIKKILDAYFGWKEIEGFSKIITIEEARKNDYNLSPSRYVSVDEKEEILPVEDILVELAKVKEERRKVDEELRRILTKI
;
A
#
# COMPACT_ATOMS: atom_id res chain seq x y z
N MET A 1 9.82 18.01 -3.35
CA MET A 1 8.74 17.26 -4.00
C MET A 1 9.03 15.76 -3.91
N LEU A 2 8.02 14.96 -3.64
CA LEU A 2 8.07 13.50 -3.67
C LEU A 2 7.22 13.00 -4.84
N ILE A 3 7.69 11.96 -5.54
CA ILE A 3 6.98 11.32 -6.65
C ILE A 3 6.81 9.85 -6.32
N ASN A 4 5.58 9.36 -6.36
CA ASN A 4 5.23 7.96 -6.19
C ASN A 4 5.21 7.25 -7.55
N ALA A 5 6.39 6.86 -8.03
CA ALA A 5 6.55 6.12 -9.28
C ALA A 5 6.37 4.59 -9.10
N SER A 6 5.76 4.14 -7.99
CA SER A 6 5.67 2.70 -7.67
C SER A 6 4.89 1.89 -8.71
N LYS A 7 4.01 2.52 -9.49
CA LYS A 7 3.27 1.89 -10.60
C LYS A 7 3.82 2.25 -11.99
N GLU A 8 4.87 3.07 -12.06
CA GLU A 8 5.46 3.56 -13.31
C GLU A 8 6.61 2.66 -13.76
N PHE A 9 6.32 1.43 -14.13
CA PHE A 9 7.32 0.50 -14.66
C PHE A 9 6.69 -0.54 -15.57
N ALA A 10 7.48 -1.08 -16.50
CA ALA A 10 7.17 -2.32 -17.20
C ALA A 10 7.78 -3.51 -16.45
N LYS A 11 7.01 -4.60 -16.34
CA LYS A 11 7.48 -5.85 -15.73
C LYS A 11 8.58 -6.45 -16.61
N GLY A 12 9.74 -6.68 -16.01
CA GLY A 12 10.84 -7.40 -16.63
C GLY A 12 11.31 -8.55 -15.76
N ARG A 13 12.05 -9.48 -16.34
CA ARG A 13 12.73 -10.57 -15.61
C ARG A 13 14.24 -10.42 -15.84
N PRO A 14 15.08 -10.35 -14.79
CA PRO A 14 14.76 -10.49 -13.37
C PRO A 14 14.31 -9.20 -12.67
N LYS A 15 14.32 -8.05 -13.36
CA LYS A 15 14.00 -6.75 -12.79
C LYS A 15 13.00 -6.00 -13.66
N ASN A 16 12.19 -5.18 -13.03
CA ASN A 16 11.36 -4.17 -13.70
C ASN A 16 12.25 -3.11 -14.36
N TYR A 17 11.73 -2.46 -15.39
CA TYR A 17 12.42 -1.37 -16.08
C TYR A 17 11.45 -0.22 -16.36
N LEU A 18 11.99 0.99 -16.50
CA LEU A 18 11.22 2.16 -16.88
C LEU A 18 11.12 2.21 -18.40
N THR A 19 9.91 2.41 -18.93
CA THR A 19 9.75 2.74 -20.35
C THR A 19 10.02 4.23 -20.58
N ASP A 20 10.21 4.62 -21.84
CA ASP A 20 10.37 6.04 -22.20
C ASP A 20 9.14 6.86 -21.78
N GLU A 21 7.93 6.28 -21.83
CA GLU A 21 6.71 6.92 -21.35
C GLU A 21 6.73 7.12 -19.82
N ASN A 22 7.16 6.11 -19.05
CA ASN A 22 7.27 6.24 -17.59
C ASN A 22 8.29 7.32 -17.21
N ILE A 23 9.46 7.32 -17.86
CA ILE A 23 10.51 8.31 -17.64
C ILE A 23 9.96 9.70 -17.94
N LYS A 24 9.33 9.88 -19.10
CA LYS A 24 8.74 11.16 -19.50
C LYS A 24 7.74 11.67 -18.47
N LYS A 25 6.81 10.82 -18.01
CA LYS A 25 5.81 11.19 -17.00
C LYS A 25 6.45 11.67 -15.69
N ILE A 26 7.48 10.97 -15.21
CA ILE A 26 8.23 11.34 -14.00
C ILE A 26 8.93 12.70 -14.20
N LEU A 27 9.60 12.89 -15.34
CA LEU A 27 10.31 14.12 -15.66
C LEU A 27 9.36 15.31 -15.83
N ASP A 28 8.21 15.11 -16.46
CA ASP A 28 7.19 16.15 -16.64
C ASP A 28 6.66 16.66 -15.30
N ALA A 29 6.44 15.77 -14.33
CA ALA A 29 6.06 16.14 -12.97
C ALA A 29 7.20 16.88 -12.25
N TYR A 30 8.44 16.43 -12.42
CA TYR A 30 9.62 17.03 -11.78
C TYR A 30 9.96 18.41 -12.32
N PHE A 31 10.19 18.53 -13.63
CA PHE A 31 10.52 19.81 -14.27
C PHE A 31 9.35 20.76 -14.28
N GLY A 32 8.11 20.26 -14.35
CA GLY A 32 6.92 21.08 -14.20
C GLY A 32 6.69 21.57 -12.78
N TRP A 33 7.35 20.96 -11.78
CA TRP A 33 7.13 21.17 -10.35
C TRP A 33 5.64 21.14 -9.98
N LYS A 34 4.93 20.11 -10.45
CA LYS A 34 3.48 19.98 -10.33
C LYS A 34 3.11 18.93 -9.30
N GLU A 35 2.16 19.26 -8.43
CA GLU A 35 1.42 18.25 -7.67
C GLU A 35 0.40 17.58 -8.59
N ILE A 36 0.36 16.24 -8.52
CA ILE A 36 -0.54 15.41 -9.31
C ILE A 36 -1.13 14.41 -8.33
N GLU A 37 -2.46 14.43 -8.20
CA GLU A 37 -3.19 13.52 -7.31
C GLU A 37 -2.81 12.06 -7.58
N GLY A 38 -2.51 11.31 -6.51
CA GLY A 38 -2.05 9.94 -6.61
C GLY A 38 -0.63 9.72 -7.16
N PHE A 39 0.08 10.78 -7.57
CA PHE A 39 1.39 10.64 -8.21
C PHE A 39 2.52 11.49 -7.62
N SER A 40 2.30 12.77 -7.31
CA SER A 40 3.33 13.65 -6.76
C SER A 40 2.79 14.63 -5.73
N LYS A 41 3.62 14.96 -4.74
CA LYS A 41 3.31 15.95 -3.70
C LYS A 41 4.51 16.82 -3.37
N ILE A 42 4.31 18.12 -3.22
CA ILE A 42 5.31 19.07 -2.77
C ILE A 42 5.18 19.18 -1.25
N ILE A 43 6.13 18.57 -0.53
CA ILE A 43 6.14 18.60 0.93
C ILE A 43 7.04 19.71 1.47
N THR A 44 6.68 20.23 2.64
CA THR A 44 7.53 21.16 3.41
C THR A 44 8.49 20.41 4.34
N ILE A 45 9.46 21.13 4.90
CA ILE A 45 10.39 20.58 5.91
C ILE A 45 9.63 20.25 7.21
N GLU A 46 8.60 21.02 7.54
CA GLU A 46 7.74 20.78 8.70
C GLU A 46 6.97 19.46 8.56
N GLU A 47 6.42 19.19 7.37
CA GLU A 47 5.76 17.91 7.06
C GLU A 47 6.73 16.74 7.10
N ALA A 48 7.97 16.93 6.60
CA ALA A 48 9.02 15.91 6.71
C ALA A 48 9.33 15.63 8.19
N ARG A 49 9.53 16.67 9.00
CA ARG A 49 9.81 16.56 10.44
C ARG A 49 8.70 15.85 11.21
N LYS A 50 7.43 16.16 10.92
CA LYS A 50 6.26 15.51 11.55
C LYS A 50 6.22 14.00 11.28
N ASN A 51 6.81 13.55 10.19
CA ASN A 51 6.90 12.15 9.79
C ASN A 51 8.29 11.53 10.07
N ASP A 52 9.05 12.08 11.02
CA ASP A 52 10.41 11.62 11.37
C ASP A 52 11.36 11.54 10.17
N TYR A 53 11.20 12.49 9.23
CA TYR A 53 11.96 12.53 7.97
C TYR A 53 11.85 11.25 7.13
N ASN A 54 10.81 10.44 7.33
CA ASN A 54 10.52 9.31 6.46
C ASN A 54 9.97 9.83 5.14
N LEU A 55 10.79 9.87 4.09
CA LEU A 55 10.45 10.41 2.77
C LEU A 55 9.81 9.40 1.81
N SER A 56 9.33 8.26 2.30
CA SER A 56 8.64 7.28 1.45
C SER A 56 7.44 7.93 0.74
N PRO A 57 7.40 8.00 -0.61
CA PRO A 57 6.32 8.69 -1.33
C PRO A 57 4.92 8.17 -0.97
N SER A 58 4.79 6.88 -0.65
CA SER A 58 3.54 6.25 -0.22
C SER A 58 2.92 6.85 1.04
N ARG A 59 3.69 7.57 1.86
CA ARG A 59 3.19 8.26 3.06
C ARG A 59 2.56 9.62 2.77
N TYR A 60 2.86 10.19 1.62
CA TYR A 60 2.48 11.56 1.27
C TYR A 60 1.55 11.62 0.06
N VAL A 61 1.69 10.64 -0.83
CA VAL A 61 0.93 10.51 -2.07
C VAL A 61 -0.02 9.33 -1.88
N SER A 62 -1.26 9.63 -1.48
CA SER A 62 -2.34 8.64 -1.43
C SER A 62 -2.61 8.16 -2.84
N VAL A 63 -2.29 6.90 -3.12
CA VAL A 63 -2.76 6.25 -4.34
C VAL A 63 -4.21 5.89 -4.06
N ASP A 64 -5.16 6.48 -4.78
CA ASP A 64 -6.55 6.01 -4.78
C ASP A 64 -6.57 4.62 -5.42
N GLU A 65 -6.16 3.63 -4.65
CA GLU A 65 -6.72 2.31 -4.78
C GLU A 65 -8.14 2.47 -4.27
N LYS A 66 -9.10 2.61 -5.19
CA LYS A 66 -10.46 2.18 -4.91
C LYS A 66 -10.30 0.73 -4.48
N GLU A 67 -10.18 0.50 -3.17
CA GLU A 67 -10.29 -0.83 -2.62
C GLU A 67 -11.62 -1.35 -3.16
N GLU A 68 -11.59 -2.47 -3.87
CA GLU A 68 -12.81 -3.21 -4.13
C GLU A 68 -13.30 -3.69 -2.78
N ILE A 69 -14.09 -2.85 -2.11
CA ILE A 69 -14.73 -3.21 -0.85
C ILE A 69 -15.65 -4.36 -1.20
N LEU A 70 -15.32 -5.56 -0.70
CA LEU A 70 -16.18 -6.72 -0.80
C LEU A 70 -17.58 -6.35 -0.28
N PRO A 71 -18.66 -6.83 -0.90
CA PRO A 71 -20.00 -6.71 -0.34
C PRO A 71 -20.02 -7.08 1.14
N VAL A 72 -20.81 -6.36 1.94
CA VAL A 72 -20.88 -6.56 3.40
C VAL A 72 -21.23 -8.01 3.73
N GLU A 73 -22.06 -8.63 2.91
CA GLU A 73 -22.47 -10.03 3.03
C GLU A 73 -21.26 -10.97 2.93
N ASP A 74 -20.36 -10.75 1.98
CA ASP A 74 -19.17 -11.58 1.77
C ASP A 74 -18.19 -11.44 2.94
N ILE A 75 -18.01 -10.21 3.44
CA ILE A 75 -17.20 -9.92 4.64
C ILE A 75 -17.76 -10.66 5.86
N LEU A 76 -19.07 -10.69 6.03
CA LEU A 76 -19.71 -11.39 7.15
C LEU A 76 -19.53 -12.91 7.06
N VAL A 77 -19.59 -13.49 5.87
CA VAL A 77 -19.33 -14.92 5.64
C VAL A 77 -17.86 -15.27 5.98
N GLU A 78 -16.92 -14.45 5.50
CA GLU A 78 -15.50 -14.66 5.78
C GLU A 78 -15.19 -14.52 7.28
N LEU A 79 -15.77 -13.50 7.94
CA LEU A 79 -15.65 -13.31 9.38
C LEU A 79 -16.20 -14.51 10.18
N ALA A 80 -17.32 -15.08 9.76
CA ALA A 80 -17.89 -16.26 10.40
C ALA A 80 -16.96 -17.48 10.26
N LYS A 81 -16.36 -17.67 9.07
CA LYS A 81 -15.40 -18.75 8.81
C LYS A 81 -14.15 -18.61 9.69
N VAL A 82 -13.56 -17.42 9.75
CA VAL A 82 -12.37 -17.13 10.58
C VAL A 82 -12.67 -17.37 12.07
N LYS A 83 -13.86 -17.01 12.54
CA LYS A 83 -14.28 -17.27 13.93
C LYS A 83 -14.36 -18.76 14.25
N GLU A 84 -14.87 -19.58 13.33
CA GLU A 84 -14.97 -21.03 13.53
C GLU A 84 -13.59 -21.70 13.50
N GLU A 85 -12.71 -21.28 12.59
CA GLU A 85 -11.32 -21.74 12.57
C GLU A 85 -10.59 -21.39 13.87
N ARG A 86 -10.75 -20.17 14.37
CA ARG A 86 -10.20 -19.75 15.65
C ARG A 86 -10.71 -20.61 16.81
N ARG A 87 -12.01 -20.91 16.84
CA ARG A 87 -12.60 -21.77 17.89
C ARG A 87 -11.96 -23.16 17.91
N LYS A 88 -11.73 -23.75 16.74
CA LYS A 88 -11.05 -25.06 16.62
C LYS A 88 -9.62 -25.02 17.14
N VAL A 89 -8.88 -23.97 16.78
CA VAL A 89 -7.50 -23.76 17.26
C VAL A 89 -7.48 -23.59 18.79
N ASP A 90 -8.42 -22.82 19.35
CA ASP A 90 -8.52 -22.62 20.80
C ASP A 90 -8.87 -23.93 21.54
N GLU A 91 -9.73 -24.78 20.96
CA GLU A 91 -10.05 -26.10 21.51
C GLU A 91 -8.84 -27.05 21.50
N GLU A 92 -8.08 -27.04 20.40
CA GLU A 92 -6.85 -27.83 20.28
C GLU A 92 -5.79 -27.37 21.28
N LEU A 93 -5.60 -26.05 21.42
CA LEU A 93 -4.70 -25.46 22.41
C LEU A 93 -5.08 -25.88 23.83
N ARG A 94 -6.37 -25.81 24.20
CA ARG A 94 -6.86 -26.25 25.52
C ARG A 94 -6.60 -27.73 25.77
N ARG A 95 -6.76 -28.58 24.75
CA ARG A 95 -6.48 -30.01 24.85
C ARG A 95 -5.00 -30.31 25.10
N ILE A 96 -4.10 -29.53 24.51
CA ILE A 96 -2.65 -29.66 24.76
C ILE A 96 -2.31 -29.21 26.18
N LEU A 97 -2.82 -28.05 26.61
CA LEU A 97 -2.56 -27.49 27.93
C LEU A 97 -3.08 -28.35 29.09
N THR A 98 -4.11 -29.17 28.87
CA THR A 98 -4.64 -30.12 29.89
C THR A 98 -3.86 -31.44 29.98
N LYS A 99 -2.91 -31.69 29.08
CA LYS A 99 -2.03 -32.87 29.10
C LYS A 99 -0.65 -32.58 29.72
N ILE A 100 -0.39 -31.34 30.12
CA ILE A 100 0.77 -30.89 30.89
C ILE A 100 0.35 -30.80 32.34
#